data_AF-A0A4Y3G6T1-F1
#
_entry.id   AF-A0A4Y3G6T1-F1
#
_cell.length_a   1.000
_cell.length_b   1.000
_cell.length_c   1.000
_cell.angle_alpha   90.00
_cell.angle_beta   90.00
_cell.angle_gamma   90.00
#
_symmetry.space_group_name_H-M   'P 1'
#
loop_
_entity.id
_entity.type
_entity.pdbx_description
1 polymer ?
#
loop_
_entity_poly.entity_id
_entity_poly.type
_entity_poly.pdbx_seq_one_letter_code
_entity_poly.pdbx_strand_id
1 'polypeptide(L)' 'MIASFRSLGPEPFSDAFSTTYLVEQLQQSKRPIKVALLDQRLVAGVGNIYADVTVAEGLYRGTGHTTMLLNCA' A
#
# COMPACT_ATOMS: atom_id res chain seq x y z
N MET A 1 -14.25 -4.60 -23.25
CA MET A 1 -15.26 -4.16 -22.25
C MET A 1 -14.48 -3.57 -21.08
N ILE A 2 -14.30 -2.25 -21.08
CA ILE A 2 -13.46 -1.54 -20.11
C ILE A 2 -14.15 -1.57 -18.74
N ALA A 3 -13.52 -2.24 -17.77
CA ALA A 3 -14.05 -2.39 -16.42
C ALA A 3 -14.27 -1.02 -15.77
N SER A 4 -15.51 -0.75 -15.37
CA SER A 4 -15.88 0.49 -14.70
C SER A 4 -15.22 0.54 -13.31
N PHE A 5 -14.16 1.32 -13.18
CA PHE A 5 -13.36 1.55 -11.98
C PHE A 5 -14.08 2.40 -10.91
N ARG A 6 -15.29 2.00 -10.54
CA ARG A 6 -16.17 2.81 -9.67
C ARG A 6 -15.76 2.83 -8.19
N SER A 7 -14.63 2.21 -7.83
CA SER A 7 -14.10 2.16 -6.45
C SER A 7 -12.58 2.02 -6.42
N LEU A 8 -11.87 2.72 -7.29
CA LEU A 8 -10.41 2.81 -7.19
C LEU A 8 -9.99 3.72 -6.04
N GLY A 9 -8.88 3.36 -5.40
CA GLY A 9 -8.15 4.27 -4.54
C GLY A 9 -7.46 5.38 -5.34
N PRO A 10 -6.87 6.37 -4.66
CA PRO A 10 -6.12 7.43 -5.30
C PRO A 10 -4.95 6.86 -6.12
N GLU A 11 -4.62 7.52 -7.23
CA GLU A 11 -3.43 7.19 -8.01
C GLU A 11 -2.17 7.66 -7.28
N PRO A 12 -1.05 6.92 -7.35
CA PRO A 12 0.15 7.18 -6.56
C PRO A 12 0.83 8.53 -6.87
N PHE A 13 0.54 9.11 -8.04
CA PHE A 13 1.05 10.41 -8.46
C PHE A 13 0.04 11.56 -8.32
N SER A 14 -1.16 11.27 -7.78
CA SER A 14 -2.18 12.28 -7.55
C SER A 14 -1.95 12.99 -6.21
N ASP A 15 -2.41 14.24 -6.09
CA ASP A 15 -2.38 14.99 -4.82
C ASP A 15 -3.21 14.32 -3.72
N ALA A 16 -4.14 13.44 -4.08
CA ALA A 16 -4.93 12.66 -3.14
C ALA A 16 -4.13 11.51 -2.49
N PHE A 17 -2.99 11.11 -3.07
CA PHE A 17 -2.10 10.13 -2.49
C PHE A 17 -0.99 10.81 -1.69
N SER A 18 -1.08 10.72 -0.37
CA SER A 18 -0.07 11.24 0.54
C SER A 18 0.46 10.15 1.47
N THR A 19 1.62 10.40 2.08
CA THR A 19 2.17 9.52 3.11
C THR A 19 1.22 9.38 4.29
N THR A 20 0.54 10.47 4.69
CA THR A 20 -0.47 10.46 5.74
C THR A 20 -1.64 9.55 5.39
N TYR A 21 -2.21 9.68 4.19
CA TYR A 21 -3.27 8.80 3.70
C TYR A 21 -2.86 7.32 3.77
N LEU A 22 -1.65 7.00 3.28
CA LEU A 22 -1.17 5.62 3.27
C LEU A 22 -1.01 5.07 4.69
N VAL A 23 -0.47 5.87 5.62
CA VAL A 23 -0.31 5.47 7.02
C VAL A 23 -1.67 5.23 7.68
N GLU A 24 -2.63 6.15 7.52
CA GLU A 24 -3.98 6.01 8.08
C GLU A 24 -4.67 4.75 7.57
N GLN A 25 -4.62 4.50 6.26
CA GLN A 25 -5.24 3.32 5.66
C GLN A 25 -4.56 2.01 6.07
N LEU A 26 -3.23 2.01 6.21
CA LEU A 26 -2.48 0.85 6.67
C LEU A 26 -2.72 0.56 8.16
N GLN A 27 -2.88 1.59 9.01
CA GLN A 27 -3.24 1.41 10.42
C GLN A 27 -4.59 0.72 10.61
N GLN A 28 -5.54 0.94 9.69
CA GLN A 28 -6.84 0.27 9.73
C GLN A 28 -6.80 -1.16 9.16
N SER A 29 -5.71 -1.55 8.48
CA SER A 29 -5.58 -2.85 7.84
C SER A 29 -4.69 -3.78 8.66
N LYS A 30 -5.21 -4.95 9.03
CA LYS A 30 -4.42 -6.05 9.63
C LYS A 30 -3.71 -6.93 8.59
N ARG A 31 -3.86 -6.60 7.30
CA ARG A 31 -3.29 -7.38 6.20
C ARG A 31 -1.78 -7.08 6.06
N PRO A 32 -0.97 -8.03 5.58
CA PRO A 32 0.42 -7.76 5.24
C PRO A 32 0.53 -6.58 4.27
N ILE A 33 1.53 -5.72 4.46
CA ILE A 33 1.69 -4.46 3.71
C ILE A 33 1.74 -4.68 2.18
N LYS A 34 2.39 -5.75 1.72
CA LYS A 34 2.44 -6.13 0.30
C LYS A 34 1.04 -6.42 -0.26
N VAL A 35 0.21 -7.12 0.51
CA VAL A 35 -1.17 -7.44 0.10
C VAL A 35 -2.04 -6.19 0.09
N ALA A 36 -1.84 -5.28 1.05
CA ALA A 36 -2.53 -4.01 1.08
C ALA A 36 -2.16 -3.13 -0.14
N LEU A 37 -0.88 -3.04 -0.51
CA LEU A 37 -0.41 -2.26 -1.65
C LEU A 37 -0.91 -2.77 -3.01
N LEU A 38 -1.30 -4.05 -3.11
CA LEU A 38 -1.89 -4.62 -4.32
C LEU A 38 -3.40 -4.34 -4.44
N ASP A 39 -4.03 -3.86 -3.36
CA ASP A 39 -5.44 -3.54 -3.33
C ASP A 39 -5.71 -2.28 -4.16
N GLN A 40 -6.36 -2.45 -5.31
CA GLN A 40 -6.70 -1.35 -6.22
C GLN A 40 -7.69 -0.35 -5.59
N ARG A 41 -8.32 -0.68 -4.46
CA ARG A 41 -9.12 0.26 -3.66
C ARG A 41 -8.27 1.11 -2.72
N LEU A 42 -7.08 0.64 -2.34
CA LEU A 42 -6.13 1.39 -1.52
C LEU A 42 -5.34 2.38 -2.37
N VAL A 43 -4.79 1.88 -3.49
CA VAL A 43 -4.02 2.68 -4.43
C VAL A 43 -4.17 2.07 -5.82
N ALA A 44 -4.63 2.89 -6.76
CA ALA A 44 -4.84 2.44 -8.12
C ALA A 44 -3.51 2.33 -8.87
N GLY A 45 -3.35 1.30 -9.71
CA GLY A 45 -2.22 1.20 -10.63
C GLY A 45 -0.92 0.69 -9.99
N VAL A 46 -0.89 0.44 -8.67
CA VAL A 46 0.24 -0.25 -8.04
C VAL A 46 0.14 -1.76 -8.32
N GLY A 47 1.16 -2.28 -8.99
CA GLY A 47 1.32 -3.71 -9.28
C GLY A 47 2.39 -4.39 -8.44
N ASN A 48 2.54 -5.70 -8.64
CA ASN A 48 3.48 -6.56 -7.88
C ASN A 48 4.91 -6.04 -7.82
N ILE A 49 5.44 -5.49 -8.92
CA ILE A 49 6.83 -5.01 -8.98
C ILE A 49 7.00 -3.80 -8.05
N TYR A 50 6.10 -2.81 -8.15
CA TYR A 50 6.16 -1.62 -7.31
C TYR A 50 5.95 -1.96 -5.84
N ALA A 51 4.98 -2.81 -5.53
CA ALA A 51 4.75 -3.25 -4.15
C ALA A 51 5.98 -3.96 -3.55
N ASP A 52 6.65 -4.82 -4.33
CA ASP A 52 7.85 -5.53 -3.87
C ASP A 52 9.02 -4.58 -3.61
N VAL A 53 9.30 -3.68 -4.56
CA VAL A 53 10.38 -2.69 -4.42
C VAL A 53 10.10 -1.73 -3.26
N THR A 54 8.86 -1.24 -3.08
CA THR A 54 8.51 -0.36 -1.97
C THR A 54 8.68 -1.05 -0.61
N VAL A 55 8.27 -2.32 -0.50
CA VAL A 55 8.44 -3.08 0.75
C VAL A 55 9.90 -3.39 1.02
N ALA A 56 10.65 -3.78 -0.02
CA ALA A 56 12.09 -4.02 0.08
C ALA A 56 12.84 -2.74 0.51
N GLU A 57 12.62 -1.62 -0.17
CA GLU A 57 13.21 -0.32 0.20
C GLU A 57 12.85 0.11 1.61
N GLY A 58 11.59 -0.09 2.04
CA GLY A 58 11.14 0.20 3.41
C GLY A 58 11.86 -0.67 4.45
N LEU A 59 12.11 -1.94 4.13
CA LEU A 59 12.87 -2.85 4.97
C LEU A 59 14.35 -2.45 5.06
N TYR A 60 14.97 -2.10 3.93
CA TYR A 60 16.38 -1.67 3.87
C TYR A 60 16.62 -0.31 4.53
N ARG A 61 15.68 0.63 4.44
CA ARG A 61 15.78 1.97 5.05
C ARG A 61 15.45 2.01 6.55
N GLY A 62 15.14 0.86 7.17
CA GLY A 62 15.04 0.74 8.63
C GLY A 62 13.97 1.63 9.28
N THR A 63 12.96 2.09 8.54
CA THR A 63 11.94 3.02 9.07
C THR A 63 10.78 2.27 9.70
N GLY A 64 10.95 1.86 10.96
CA GLY A 64 9.95 1.90 12.06
C GLY A 64 8.55 1.27 11.95
N HIS A 65 8.03 0.85 10.80
CA HIS A 65 6.71 0.20 10.67
C HIS A 65 6.81 -1.34 10.58
N THR A 66 7.98 -1.90 10.83
CA THR A 66 8.24 -3.35 10.83
C THR A 66 7.59 -4.09 12.00
N THR A 67 6.97 -3.41 12.96
CA THR A 67 6.29 -4.06 14.10
C THR A 67 4.91 -4.67 13.75
N MET A 68 4.36 -4.41 12.55
CA MET A 68 3.20 -5.16 12.05
C MET A 68 3.59 -6.45 11.30
N LEU A 69 4.87 -6.62 10.93
CA LEU A 69 5.33 -7.78 10.15
C LEU A 69 5.80 -8.96 11.00
N LEU A 70 5.92 -8.81 12.32
CA LEU A 70 6.43 -9.88 13.20
C LEU A 70 5.41 -10.42 14.22
N ASN A 71 4.18 -9.90 14.30
CA ASN A 71 3.23 -10.30 15.36
C ASN A 71 1.88 -10.84 14.83
N CYS A 72 1.88 -11.45 13.65
CA CYS A 72 0.75 -12.24 13.13
C CYS A 72 1.16 -13.71 12.87
N ALA A 73 2.07 -14.25 13.68
CA ALA A 73 2.35 -15.68 13.80
C ALA A 73 2.22 -16.08 15.28
#